data_AF-A0A5B1QB12-F1
#
_entry.id   AF-A0A5B1QB12-F1
#
_cell.length_a   1.000
_cell.length_b   1.000
_cell.length_c   1.000
_cell.angle_alpha   90.00
_cell.angle_beta   90.00
_cell.angle_gamma   90.00
#
_symmetry.space_group_name_H-M   'P 1'
#
loop_
_entity.id
_entity.type
_entity.pdbx_description
1 polymer ?
#
loop_
_entity_poly.entity_id
_entity_poly.type
_entity_poly.pdbx_seq_one_letter_code
_entity_poly.pdbx_strand_id
1 'polypeptide(L)'
;MDYHPRYAQPFTLSEAVLLDPSTITEEIGRLENSLLHLRKTQEELQQYLTGPDSESDPDADLQEAFEENKLTIGSQVERISILQMALIQKGVVQSVDHYDGQQPPQRQQPRAHPETAPVPPDEPMQEEDGIHL
;
A
#
# COMPACT_ATOMS: atom_id res chain seq x y z
N MET A 1 -27.18 -7.71 -12.59
CA MET A 1 -25.81 -8.28 -12.65
C MET A 1 -25.67 -9.15 -11.42
N ASP A 2 -25.72 -10.46 -11.58
CA ASP A 2 -25.65 -11.39 -10.45
C ASP A 2 -24.21 -11.87 -10.28
N TYR A 3 -23.45 -11.18 -9.43
CA TYR A 3 -22.07 -11.55 -9.10
C TYR A 3 -22.05 -12.57 -7.96
N HIS A 4 -21.36 -13.69 -8.18
CA HIS A 4 -21.24 -14.77 -7.21
C HIS A 4 -19.76 -14.91 -6.79
N PRO A 5 -19.37 -14.44 -5.60
CA PRO A 5 -18.00 -14.58 -5.11
C PRO A 5 -17.67 -16.04 -4.79
N ARG A 6 -16.40 -16.43 -4.96
CA ARG A 6 -15.91 -17.76 -4.58
C ARG A 6 -15.57 -17.83 -3.09
N TYR A 7 -15.20 -16.70 -2.49
CA TYR A 7 -14.92 -16.59 -1.06
C TYR A 7 -16.10 -15.95 -0.33
N ALA A 8 -16.29 -16.30 0.95
CA ALA A 8 -17.25 -15.59 1.79
C ALA A 8 -16.86 -14.11 1.87
N GLN A 9 -17.85 -13.23 1.67
CA GLN A 9 -17.67 -11.78 1.70
C GLN A 9 -18.50 -11.19 2.83
N PRO A 10 -18.04 -10.07 3.43
CA PRO A 10 -18.77 -9.40 4.50
C PRO A 10 -20.08 -8.73 4.02
N PHE A 11 -20.25 -8.60 2.72
CA PHE A 11 -21.44 -8.03 2.09
C PHE A 11 -21.61 -8.56 0.67
N THR A 12 -22.83 -8.46 0.17
CA THR A 12 -23.23 -8.71 -1.22
C THR A 12 -23.06 -7.46 -2.07
N LEU A 13 -23.15 -7.61 -3.40
CA LEU A 13 -23.16 -6.46 -4.32
C LEU A 13 -24.33 -5.51 -4.05
N SER A 14 -25.52 -6.05 -3.76
CA SER A 14 -26.71 -5.23 -3.45
C SER A 14 -26.52 -4.38 -2.20
N GLU A 15 -25.84 -4.91 -1.17
CA GLU A 15 -25.50 -4.15 0.03
C GLU A 15 -24.41 -3.11 -0.24
N ALA A 16 -23.38 -3.45 -1.03
CA ALA A 16 -22.31 -2.51 -1.40
C ALA A 16 -22.84 -1.29 -2.17
N VAL A 17 -23.88 -1.47 -3.00
CA VAL A 17 -24.55 -0.38 -3.73
C VAL A 17 -25.26 0.61 -2.80
N LEU A 18 -25.49 0.27 -1.54
CA LEU A 18 -26.07 1.20 -0.56
C LEU A 18 -25.02 2.13 0.09
N LEU A 19 -23.73 1.78 0.03
CA LEU A 19 -22.64 2.59 0.58
C LEU A 19 -22.42 3.87 -0.23
N ASP A 20 -21.92 4.94 0.39
CA ASP A 20 -21.56 6.15 -0.33
C ASP A 20 -20.28 5.94 -1.18
N PRO A 21 -20.12 6.64 -2.33
CA PRO A 21 -18.96 6.46 -3.20
C PRO A 21 -17.60 6.73 -2.52
N SER A 22 -17.54 7.66 -1.56
CA SER A 22 -16.32 7.96 -0.79
C SER A 22 -15.90 6.77 0.06
N THR A 23 -16.81 6.21 0.86
CA THR A 23 -16.58 5.00 1.66
C THR A 23 -16.12 3.83 0.80
N ILE A 24 -16.75 3.63 -0.37
CA ILE A 24 -16.34 2.57 -1.30
C ILE A 24 -14.89 2.80 -1.80
N THR A 25 -14.55 4.04 -2.15
CA THR A 25 -13.21 4.38 -2.66
C THR A 25 -12.14 4.23 -1.59
N GLU A 26 -12.42 4.67 -0.36
CA GLU A 26 -11.53 4.51 0.80
C GLU A 26 -11.31 3.03 1.14
N GLU A 27 -12.38 2.24 1.10
CA GLU A 27 -12.33 0.79 1.28
C GLU A 27 -11.44 0.12 0.23
N ILE A 28 -11.61 0.46 -1.06
CA ILE A 28 -10.76 -0.04 -2.15
C ILE A 28 -9.28 0.29 -1.87
N GLY A 29 -8.96 1.54 -1.54
CA GLY A 29 -7.59 1.95 -1.26
C GLY A 29 -6.97 1.20 -0.08
N ARG A 30 -7.75 0.92 0.98
CA ARG A 30 -7.28 0.10 2.11
C ARG A 30 -7.01 -1.35 1.69
N LEU A 31 -7.89 -1.94 0.89
CA LEU A 31 -7.73 -3.31 0.40
C LEU A 31 -6.54 -3.42 -0.56
N GLU A 32 -6.32 -2.45 -1.43
CA GLU A 32 -5.15 -2.39 -2.31
C GLU A 32 -3.85 -2.34 -1.52
N ASN A 33 -3.79 -1.51 -0.46
CA ASN A 33 -2.64 -1.47 0.42
C ASN A 33 -2.41 -2.81 1.14
N SER A 34 -3.48 -3.44 1.64
CA SER A 34 -3.38 -4.77 2.26
C SER A 34 -2.90 -5.83 1.25
N LEU A 35 -3.37 -5.79 0.01
CA LEU A 35 -2.95 -6.70 -1.05
C LEU A 35 -1.48 -6.49 -1.43
N LEU A 36 -0.99 -5.26 -1.45
CA LEU A 36 0.43 -4.97 -1.68
C LEU A 36 1.30 -5.68 -0.64
N HIS A 37 0.96 -5.53 0.64
CA HIS A 37 1.68 -6.19 1.72
C HIS A 37 1.57 -7.71 1.66
N LEU A 38 0.37 -8.25 1.46
CA LEU A 38 0.15 -9.69 1.36
C LEU A 38 0.93 -10.33 0.20
N ARG A 39 0.95 -9.68 -0.97
CA ARG A 39 1.72 -10.18 -2.12
C ARG A 39 3.22 -10.18 -1.85
N LYS A 40 3.75 -9.15 -1.19
CA LYS A 40 5.16 -9.12 -0.77
C LYS A 40 5.48 -10.28 0.17
N THR A 41 4.65 -10.52 1.17
CA THR A 41 4.82 -11.66 2.09
C THR A 41 4.68 -13.00 1.35
N GLN A 42 3.77 -13.10 0.39
CA GLN A 42 3.62 -14.30 -0.44
C GLN A 42 4.88 -14.61 -1.24
N GLU A 43 5.47 -13.58 -1.86
CA GLU A 43 6.72 -13.70 -2.64
C GLU A 43 7.88 -14.12 -1.74
N GLU A 44 8.00 -13.53 -0.55
CA GLU A 44 9.02 -13.90 0.45
C GLU A 44 8.86 -15.37 0.87
N LEU A 45 7.64 -15.79 1.26
CA LEU A 45 7.36 -17.18 1.62
C LEU A 45 7.64 -18.14 0.45
N GLN A 46 7.27 -17.76 -0.78
CA GLN A 46 7.56 -18.58 -1.96
C GLN A 46 9.05 -18.81 -2.14
N GLN A 47 9.87 -17.77 -1.96
CA GLN A 47 11.32 -17.84 -2.08
C GLN A 47 11.91 -18.77 -1.01
N TYR A 48 11.43 -18.71 0.23
CA TYR A 48 11.88 -19.64 1.28
C TYR A 48 11.48 -21.10 0.98
N LEU A 49 10.27 -21.33 0.49
CA LEU A 49 9.72 -22.68 0.26
C LEU A 49 10.21 -23.35 -1.02
N THR A 50 10.67 -22.58 -2.01
CA THR A 50 10.99 -23.12 -3.37
C THR A 50 12.30 -22.61 -3.95
N GLY A 51 12.99 -21.71 -3.24
CA GLY A 51 14.23 -21.08 -3.70
C GLY A 51 15.43 -22.02 -3.66
N PRO A 52 16.58 -21.56 -4.20
CA PRO A 52 17.82 -22.34 -4.22
C PRO A 52 18.36 -22.68 -2.83
N ASP A 53 18.02 -21.87 -1.82
CA ASP A 53 18.40 -22.06 -0.42
C ASP A 53 17.33 -22.82 0.39
N SER A 54 16.30 -23.36 -0.27
CA SER A 54 15.22 -24.06 0.41
C SER A 54 15.69 -25.38 1.00
N GLU A 55 15.28 -25.66 2.24
CA GLU A 55 15.56 -26.93 2.90
C GLU A 55 14.76 -28.06 2.24
N SER A 56 15.30 -29.29 2.30
CA SER A 56 14.62 -30.46 1.73
C SER A 56 13.29 -30.80 2.41
N ASP A 57 13.08 -30.28 3.62
CA ASP A 57 11.85 -30.40 4.41
C ASP A 57 11.44 -28.99 4.88
N PRO A 58 10.57 -28.28 4.14
CA PRO A 58 10.20 -26.91 4.45
C PRO A 58 9.29 -26.85 5.68
N ASP A 59 9.50 -25.86 6.54
CA ASP A 59 8.69 -25.61 7.73
C ASP A 59 7.17 -25.64 7.43
N ALA A 60 6.45 -26.50 8.13
CA ALA A 60 5.01 -26.69 7.97
C ALA A 60 4.22 -25.41 8.29
N ASP A 61 4.68 -24.62 9.27
CA ASP A 61 4.01 -23.37 9.65
C ASP A 61 4.15 -22.33 8.53
N LEU A 62 5.28 -22.32 7.82
CA LEU A 62 5.50 -21.44 6.67
C LEU A 62 4.66 -21.87 5.45
N GLN A 63 4.50 -23.18 5.24
CA GLN A 63 3.61 -23.71 4.20
C GLN A 63 2.15 -23.36 4.48
N GLU A 64 1.70 -23.49 5.73
CA GLU A 64 0.35 -23.12 6.15
C GLU A 64 0.11 -21.63 5.93
N ALA A 65 1.01 -20.77 6.41
CA ALA A 65 0.93 -19.32 6.21
C ALA A 65 0.88 -18.94 4.72
N PHE A 66 1.61 -19.66 3.86
CA PHE A 66 1.58 -19.46 2.40
C PHE A 66 0.20 -19.77 1.81
N GLU A 67 -0.44 -20.85 2.23
CA GLU A 67 -1.77 -21.22 1.74
C GLU A 67 -2.87 -20.32 2.31
N GLU A 68 -2.79 -19.92 3.58
CA GLU A 68 -3.73 -18.98 4.20
C GLU A 68 -3.70 -17.60 3.51
N ASN A 69 -2.50 -17.10 3.20
CA ASN A 69 -2.35 -15.84 2.49
C ASN A 69 -2.95 -15.90 1.08
N LYS A 70 -2.86 -17.04 0.37
CA LYS A 70 -3.52 -17.22 -0.95
C LYS A 70 -5.03 -17.07 -0.85
N LEU A 71 -5.65 -17.69 0.14
CA LEU A 71 -7.10 -17.58 0.37
C LEU A 71 -7.49 -16.13 0.71
N THR A 72 -6.71 -15.48 1.56
CA THR A 72 -6.94 -14.09 1.96
C THR A 72 -6.82 -13.12 0.78
N ILE A 73 -5.76 -13.25 -0.03
CA ILE A 73 -5.57 -12.47 -1.26
C ILE A 73 -6.78 -12.67 -2.19
N GLY A 74 -7.21 -13.91 -2.41
CA GLY A 74 -8.36 -14.23 -3.24
C GLY A 74 -9.64 -13.54 -2.76
N SER A 75 -9.93 -13.60 -1.44
CA SER A 75 -11.09 -12.94 -0.85
C SER A 75 -11.04 -11.42 -0.99
N GLN A 76 -9.88 -10.80 -0.79
CA GLN A 76 -9.73 -9.35 -0.90
C GLN A 76 -9.86 -8.85 -2.34
N VAL A 77 -9.32 -9.58 -3.33
CA VAL A 77 -9.50 -9.25 -4.75
C VAL A 77 -10.99 -9.26 -5.13
N GLU A 78 -11.74 -10.28 -4.69
CA GLU A 78 -13.17 -10.33 -4.97
C GLU A 78 -13.96 -9.21 -4.28
N ARG A 79 -13.53 -8.81 -3.07
CA ARG A 79 -14.13 -7.67 -2.38
C ARG A 79 -13.96 -6.38 -3.16
N ILE A 80 -12.75 -6.12 -3.69
CA ILE A 80 -12.49 -4.98 -4.58
C ILE A 80 -13.41 -5.05 -5.80
N SER A 81 -13.57 -6.22 -6.43
CA SER A 81 -14.46 -6.37 -7.59
C SER A 81 -15.91 -6.01 -7.26
N ILE A 82 -16.44 -6.46 -6.11
CA ILE A 82 -17.79 -6.09 -5.65
C ILE A 82 -17.93 -4.58 -5.50
N LEU A 83 -16.95 -3.94 -4.86
CA LEU A 83 -16.93 -2.50 -4.62
C LEU A 83 -16.84 -1.70 -5.93
N GLN A 84 -16.00 -2.12 -6.88
CA GLN A 84 -15.90 -1.51 -8.20
C GLN A 84 -17.21 -1.62 -8.98
N MET A 85 -17.86 -2.80 -8.97
CA MET A 85 -19.18 -2.95 -9.59
C MET A 85 -20.24 -2.05 -8.94
N ALA A 86 -20.17 -1.85 -7.62
CA ALA A 86 -21.07 -0.94 -6.93
C ALA A 86 -20.88 0.53 -7.37
N LEU A 87 -19.63 0.97 -7.59
CA LEU A 87 -19.34 2.29 -8.17
C LEU A 87 -19.87 2.44 -9.60
N ILE A 88 -19.67 1.41 -10.44
CA ILE A 88 -20.18 1.40 -11.82
C ILE A 88 -21.70 1.52 -11.83
N GLN A 89 -22.41 0.78 -10.96
CA GLN A 89 -23.87 0.89 -10.86
C GLN A 89 -24.36 2.27 -10.39
N LYS A 90 -23.54 2.98 -9.62
CA LYS A 90 -23.80 4.37 -9.21
C LYS A 90 -23.47 5.40 -10.29
N GLY A 91 -22.94 4.99 -11.44
CA GLY A 91 -22.51 5.88 -12.51
C GLY A 91 -21.15 6.55 -12.26
N VAL A 92 -20.39 6.07 -11.26
CA VAL A 92 -19.03 6.52 -11.01
C VAL A 92 -18.11 5.70 -11.89
N VAL A 93 -17.76 6.25 -13.06
CA VAL A 93 -16.76 5.65 -13.95
C VAL A 93 -15.38 6.09 -13.46
N GLN A 94 -14.70 5.21 -12.72
CA GLN A 94 -13.25 5.37 -12.53
C GLN A 94 -12.58 5.06 -13.87
N SER A 95 -11.72 5.96 -14.35
CA SER A 95 -10.85 5.69 -15.50
C SER A 95 -10.02 4.45 -15.17
N VAL A 96 -10.26 3.36 -15.88
CA VAL A 96 -9.59 2.07 -15.66
C VAL A 96 -8.20 2.14 -16.30
N ASP A 97 -7.27 2.81 -15.62
CA ASP A 97 -5.84 2.76 -15.92
C ASP A 97 -5.14 1.91 -14.86
N HIS A 98 -5.36 0.59 -14.89
CA HIS A 98 -4.78 -0.32 -13.91
C HIS A 98 -4.20 -1.56 -14.59
N TYR A 99 -3.07 -1.37 -15.27
CA TYR A 99 -1.80 -2.12 -15.16
C TYR A 99 -0.89 -1.63 -16.30
N ASP A 100 -0.45 -0.37 -16.26
CA ASP A 100 0.84 -0.01 -16.84
C ASP A 100 1.61 0.83 -15.81
N GLY A 101 2.90 0.53 -15.70
CA GLY A 101 3.70 0.85 -14.54
C GLY A 101 3.93 2.34 -14.31
N GLN A 102 4.29 2.63 -13.06
CA GLN A 102 5.00 3.82 -12.60
C GLN A 102 4.17 5.12 -12.49
N GLN A 103 3.92 5.53 -11.25
CA GLN A 103 4.55 6.73 -10.71
C GLN A 103 4.47 6.75 -9.17
N PRO A 104 5.59 6.91 -8.44
CA PRO A 104 5.53 7.28 -7.04
C PRO A 104 4.95 8.71 -6.92
N PRO A 105 4.27 9.04 -5.80
CA PRO A 105 3.74 10.38 -5.59
C PRO A 105 4.91 11.37 -5.61
N GLN A 106 4.89 12.30 -6.56
CA GLN A 106 5.79 13.46 -6.53
C GLN A 106 5.50 14.22 -5.25
N ARG A 107 6.41 14.10 -4.27
CA ARG A 107 6.49 15.03 -3.15
C ARG A 107 6.60 16.43 -3.75
N GLN A 108 5.53 17.22 -3.62
CA GLN A 108 5.58 18.64 -3.91
C GLN A 108 6.66 19.24 -3.00
N GLN A 109 7.81 19.52 -3.60
CA GLN A 109 8.87 20.27 -2.92
C GLN A 109 8.31 21.65 -2.57
N PRO A 110 8.46 22.13 -1.33
CA PRO A 110 8.18 23.52 -1.02
C PRO A 110 9.10 24.39 -1.89
N ARG A 111 8.50 25.31 -2.66
CA ARG A 111 9.25 26.36 -3.36
C ARG A 111 9.99 27.20 -2.33
N ALA A 112 11.29 26.96 -2.17
CA ALA A 112 12.18 27.89 -1.50
C ALA A 112 12.32 29.14 -2.38
N HIS A 113 12.05 30.30 -1.79
CA HIS A 113 12.16 31.61 -2.39
C HIS A 113 13.59 31.92 -2.89
N PRO A 114 13.76 32.73 -3.95
CA PRO A 114 15.08 33.10 -4.43
C PRO A 114 15.73 34.13 -3.50
N GLU A 115 16.98 33.83 -3.16
CA GLU A 115 18.15 34.72 -3.24
C GLU A 115 18.07 36.11 -2.61
N THR A 116 18.84 36.30 -1.53
CA THR A 116 19.71 37.48 -1.33
C THR A 116 20.68 37.22 -0.16
N ALA A 117 21.97 37.04 -0.48
CA ALA A 117 23.07 37.30 0.44
C ALA A 117 23.38 38.82 0.39
N PRO A 118 24.00 39.47 1.40
CA PRO A 118 25.37 39.16 1.81
C PRO A 118 25.67 39.24 3.32
N VAL A 119 26.73 38.54 3.69
CA VAL A 119 27.48 38.62 4.96
C VAL A 119 28.20 39.98 5.08
N PRO A 120 28.27 40.57 6.28
CA PRO A 120 29.38 41.43 6.67
C PRO A 120 30.16 40.89 7.90
N PRO A 121 31.36 41.44 8.17
CA PRO A 121 32.55 40.68 8.60
C PRO A 121 32.92 40.82 10.09
N ASP A 122 33.82 39.91 10.52
CA ASP A 122 34.79 39.94 11.63
C ASP A 122 34.66 41.01 12.73
N GLU A 123 34.44 40.55 13.98
CA GLU A 123 35.01 41.18 15.18
C GLU A 123 35.97 40.19 15.88
N PRO A 124 37.22 40.60 16.19
CA PRO A 124 38.20 39.75 16.85
C PRO A 124 38.14 39.84 18.39
N MET A 125 38.36 38.68 19.01
CA MET A 125 38.97 38.38 20.31
C MET A 125 38.67 39.29 21.52
N GLN A 126 38.05 38.70 22.55
CA GLN A 126 38.51 38.88 23.93
C GLN A 126 38.61 37.52 24.64
N GLU A 127 39.85 37.17 24.97
CA GLU A 127 40.28 36.12 25.89
C GLU A 127 39.68 36.39 27.27
N GLU A 128 39.15 35.39 27.98
CA GLU A 128 39.35 35.29 29.44
C GLU A 128 39.39 33.81 29.88
N ASP A 129 40.41 33.59 30.72
CA ASP A 129 40.89 32.37 31.37
C ASP A 129 39.86 31.53 32.13
N GLY A 130 40.09 30.21 32.18
CA GLY A 130 39.30 29.28 33.01
C GLY A 130 39.82 27.84 32.99
N ILE A 131 40.91 27.60 33.72
CA ILE A 131 41.71 26.36 33.88
C ILE A 131 40.91 25.20 34.52
N HIS A 132 41.13 23.95 34.04
CA HIS A 132 41.70 22.81 34.79
C HIS A 132 41.18 21.43 34.33
N LEU A 133 42.09 20.63 33.76
CA LEU A 133 42.47 19.28 34.24
C LEU A 133 43.81 18.85 33.60
#